data_AF-A0A101DZR8-F1
#
_entry.id   AF-A0A101DZR8-F1
#
_cell.length_a   1.000
_cell.length_b   1.000
_cell.length_c   1.000
_cell.angle_alpha   90.00
_cell.angle_beta   90.00
_cell.angle_gamma   90.00
#
_symmetry.space_group_name_H-M   'P 1'
#
loop_
_entity.id
_entity.type
_entity.pdbx_description
1 polymer ?
#
loop_
_entity_poly.entity_id
_entity_poly.type
_entity_poly.pdbx_seq_one_letter_code
_entity_poly.pdbx_strand_id
1 'polypeptide(L)'
;MMSPKLKSFLIGLVIVGIFFAASSVLFFLALLNEFNNIPSHLMFTVESDSWIENVTLLFPVYTYLNQSIEFSECIGAECNISFVETDYGGMWRIEMSKIGRMLGQEVGVSRKIGGTVVLAQPFIPNRPPIDLFSINIHPALRVEENRSENGRYYTKTASITVPVCVNYDGNTTTVKVKLLVQSGLNNILGLIPASPKHDGRVYTGTREDVFKVDFKGCGNVTGISRISIVYQ
;
A
#
# COMPACT_ATOMS: atom_id res chain seq x y z
N MET A 1 -26.20 -18.28 -60.28
CA MET A 1 -26.49 -19.16 -59.13
C MET A 1 -25.16 -19.63 -58.54
N MET A 2 -24.97 -19.49 -57.22
CA MET A 2 -23.71 -19.87 -56.55
C MET A 2 -23.64 -21.40 -56.38
N SER A 3 -22.49 -22.02 -56.68
CA SER A 3 -22.34 -23.48 -56.62
C SER A 3 -22.47 -23.99 -55.18
N PRO A 4 -22.99 -25.22 -54.96
CA PRO A 4 -23.12 -25.79 -53.62
C PRO A 4 -21.80 -25.84 -52.86
N LYS A 5 -20.69 -26.11 -53.56
CA LYS A 5 -19.33 -26.13 -53.00
C LYS A 5 -18.89 -24.75 -52.51
N LEU A 6 -19.19 -23.70 -53.28
CA LEU A 6 -18.86 -22.32 -52.90
C LEU A 6 -19.71 -21.85 -51.71
N LYS A 7 -20.98 -22.28 -51.63
CA LYS A 7 -21.85 -22.00 -50.47
C LYS A 7 -21.30 -22.65 -49.19
N SER A 8 -20.95 -23.93 -49.25
CA SER A 8 -20.37 -24.63 -48.10
C SER A 8 -19.03 -24.04 -47.66
N PHE A 9 -18.18 -23.61 -48.61
CA PHE A 9 -16.93 -22.93 -48.31
C PHE A 9 -17.14 -21.60 -47.58
N LEU A 10 -18.05 -20.75 -48.07
CA LEU A 10 -18.36 -19.47 -47.40
C LEU A 10 -18.97 -19.68 -46.01
N ILE A 11 -19.86 -20.66 -45.85
CA ILE A 11 -20.43 -20.99 -44.53
C ILE A 11 -19.32 -21.44 -43.58
N GLY A 12 -18.39 -22.30 -44.04
CA GLY A 12 -17.23 -22.71 -43.25
C GLY A 12 -16.34 -21.53 -42.85
N LEU A 13 -16.11 -20.59 -43.76
CA LEU A 13 -15.29 -19.40 -43.50
C LEU A 13 -15.94 -18.47 -42.46
N VAL A 14 -17.26 -18.30 -42.52
CA VAL A 14 -18.03 -17.55 -41.50
C VAL A 14 -17.92 -18.23 -40.13
N ILE A 15 -18.10 -19.56 -40.07
CA ILE A 15 -18.00 -20.32 -38.82
C ILE A 15 -16.58 -20.18 -38.22
N VAL A 16 -15.53 -20.39 -39.02
CA VAL A 16 -14.14 -20.23 -38.57
C VAL A 16 -13.86 -18.80 -38.10
N GLY A 17 -14.38 -17.80 -38.81
CA GLY A 17 -14.27 -16.39 -38.40
C GLY A 17 -14.91 -16.11 -37.05
N ILE A 18 -16.10 -16.66 -36.79
CA ILE A 18 -16.79 -16.53 -35.49
C ILE A 18 -15.98 -17.22 -34.38
N PHE A 19 -15.48 -18.43 -34.62
CA PHE A 19 -14.66 -19.14 -33.63
C PHE A 19 -13.35 -18.40 -33.32
N PHE A 20 -12.68 -17.86 -34.35
CA PHE A 20 -11.46 -17.08 -34.16
C PHE A 20 -11.72 -15.79 -33.37
N ALA A 21 -12.80 -15.07 -33.69
CA ALA A 21 -13.19 -13.87 -32.96
C ALA A 21 -13.54 -14.18 -31.50
N ALA A 22 -14.33 -15.23 -31.25
CA ALA A 22 -14.68 -15.65 -29.89
C ALA A 22 -13.44 -16.05 -29.07
N SER A 23 -12.52 -16.80 -29.69
CA SER A 23 -11.27 -17.22 -29.04
C SER A 23 -10.35 -16.03 -28.74
N SER A 24 -10.28 -15.06 -29.66
CA SER A 24 -9.51 -13.82 -29.47
C SER A 24 -10.11 -12.99 -28.34
N VAL A 25 -11.43 -12.83 -28.28
CA VAL A 25 -12.11 -12.11 -27.19
C VAL A 25 -11.83 -12.78 -25.83
N LEU A 26 -11.95 -14.11 -25.76
CA LEU A 26 -11.64 -14.85 -24.52
C LEU A 26 -10.18 -14.69 -24.10
N PHE A 27 -9.25 -14.72 -25.05
CA PHE A 27 -7.82 -14.48 -24.79
C PHE A 27 -7.56 -13.06 -24.31
N PHE A 28 -8.15 -12.04 -24.94
CA PHE A 28 -8.02 -10.65 -24.52
C PHE A 28 -8.64 -10.40 -23.14
N LEU A 29 -9.79 -11.02 -22.84
CA LEU A 29 -10.42 -10.93 -21.52
C LEU A 29 -9.55 -11.59 -20.43
N ALA A 30 -8.95 -12.75 -20.72
CA ALA A 30 -8.03 -13.41 -19.80
C ALA A 30 -6.78 -12.56 -19.54
N LEU A 31 -6.20 -11.98 -20.60
CA LEU A 31 -5.05 -11.08 -20.51
C LEU A 31 -5.38 -9.82 -19.69
N LEU A 32 -6.54 -9.19 -19.94
CA LEU A 32 -7.02 -8.04 -19.19
C LEU A 32 -7.23 -8.36 -17.70
N ASN A 33 -7.64 -9.59 -17.38
CA ASN A 33 -7.84 -10.01 -16.00
C ASN A 33 -6.51 -10.15 -15.23
N GLU A 34 -5.44 -10.59 -15.89
CA GLU A 34 -4.09 -10.56 -15.28
C GLU A 34 -3.61 -9.13 -15.03
N PHE A 35 -4.05 -8.19 -15.85
CA PHE A 35 -3.72 -6.78 -15.70
C PHE A 35 -4.57 -6.02 -14.69
N ASN A 36 -5.70 -6.56 -14.23
CA ASN A 36 -6.44 -6.04 -13.07
C ASN A 36 -5.71 -6.29 -11.73
N ASN A 37 -4.64 -7.10 -11.74
CA ASN A 37 -3.91 -7.57 -10.58
C ASN A 37 -2.64 -6.75 -10.28
N ILE A 38 -2.71 -5.43 -10.35
CA ILE A 38 -1.55 -4.58 -10.08
C ILE A 38 -1.34 -4.45 -8.57
N PRO A 39 -0.17 -4.85 -8.03
CA PRO A 39 0.09 -4.83 -6.60
C PRO A 39 0.11 -3.40 -6.07
N SER A 40 -0.87 -3.06 -5.24
CA SER A 40 -0.67 -2.00 -4.25
C SER A 40 0.18 -2.57 -3.12
N HIS A 41 1.39 -2.03 -2.94
CA HIS A 41 2.27 -2.46 -1.86
C HIS A 41 2.04 -1.58 -0.65
N LEU A 42 1.54 -2.16 0.44
CA LEU A 42 1.30 -1.48 1.70
C LEU A 42 2.22 -2.07 2.77
N MET A 43 3.06 -1.21 3.35
CA MET A 43 4.09 -1.57 4.31
C MET A 43 4.01 -0.63 5.51
N PHE A 44 3.80 -1.16 6.70
CA PHE A 44 3.92 -0.42 7.95
C PHE A 44 5.15 -0.91 8.70
N THR A 45 5.96 0.03 9.15
CA THR A 45 7.29 -0.21 9.66
C THR A 45 7.45 0.41 11.03
N VAL A 46 7.95 -0.37 11.98
CA VAL A 46 8.38 0.11 13.29
C VAL A 46 9.87 -0.17 13.48
N GLU A 47 10.64 0.88 13.71
CA GLU A 47 12.10 0.84 13.92
C GLU A 47 12.51 1.71 15.12
N SER A 48 13.71 1.49 15.65
CA SER A 48 14.29 2.28 16.75
C SER A 48 15.77 2.51 16.47
N ASP A 49 16.31 3.67 16.85
CA ASP A 49 17.72 3.98 16.62
C ASP A 49 18.68 3.10 17.44
N SER A 50 18.22 2.55 18.57
CA SER A 50 18.92 1.50 19.30
C SER A 50 18.05 0.25 19.48
N TRP A 51 18.69 -0.86 19.84
CA TRP A 51 17.99 -2.08 20.18
C TRP A 51 17.14 -1.90 21.44
N ILE A 52 15.87 -2.28 21.35
CA ILE A 52 14.91 -2.33 22.46
C ILE A 52 14.07 -3.59 22.39
N GLU A 53 13.58 -4.03 23.54
CA GLU A 53 12.88 -5.30 23.73
C GLU A 53 11.49 -5.07 24.32
N ASN A 54 10.62 -6.09 24.23
CA ASN A 54 9.26 -6.09 24.79
C ASN A 54 8.46 -4.84 24.42
N VAL A 55 8.51 -4.46 23.15
CA VAL A 55 7.88 -3.23 22.67
C VAL A 55 6.39 -3.43 22.53
N THR A 56 5.61 -2.59 23.19
CA THR A 56 4.17 -2.46 22.98
C THR A 56 3.90 -1.09 22.39
N LEU A 57 3.35 -1.04 21.19
CA LEU A 57 2.94 0.17 20.48
C LEU A 57 1.42 0.16 20.32
N LEU A 58 0.74 1.19 20.84
CA LEU A 58 -0.61 1.54 20.46
C LEU A 58 -0.56 2.64 19.41
N PHE A 59 -1.05 2.36 18.21
CA PHE A 59 -1.05 3.31 17.09
C PHE A 59 -2.44 3.37 16.42
N PRO A 60 -2.94 4.54 15.99
CA PRO A 60 -4.27 4.63 15.39
C PRO A 60 -4.38 3.80 14.11
N VAL A 61 -5.57 3.24 13.90
CA VAL A 61 -5.86 2.43 12.72
C VAL A 61 -6.00 3.34 11.50
N TYR A 62 -5.26 3.04 10.44
CA TYR A 62 -5.53 3.65 9.13
C TYR A 62 -6.82 3.10 8.55
N THR A 63 -7.57 3.96 7.87
CA THR A 63 -8.78 3.57 7.14
C THR A 63 -8.60 3.77 5.64
N TYR A 64 -9.20 2.89 4.85
CA TYR A 64 -9.32 3.00 3.40
C TYR A 64 -10.78 2.76 3.01
N LEU A 65 -11.40 3.71 2.30
CA LEU A 65 -12.84 3.65 1.96
C LEU A 65 -13.73 3.34 3.18
N ASN A 66 -13.42 3.96 4.33
CA ASN A 66 -14.10 3.76 5.63
C ASN A 66 -13.99 2.33 6.21
N GLN A 67 -13.04 1.53 5.73
CA GLN A 67 -12.70 0.22 6.30
C GLN A 67 -11.33 0.28 6.93
N SER A 68 -11.16 -0.38 8.08
CA SER A 68 -9.86 -0.52 8.74
C SER A 68 -8.89 -1.27 7.83
N ILE A 69 -7.68 -0.75 7.71
CA ILE A 69 -6.58 -1.48 7.06
C ILE A 69 -6.13 -2.56 8.03
N GLU A 70 -6.20 -3.82 7.62
CA GLU A 70 -5.75 -4.95 8.44
C GLU A 70 -4.38 -5.43 7.96
N PHE A 71 -3.53 -5.88 8.88
CA PHE A 71 -2.26 -6.54 8.54
C PHE A 71 -2.35 -7.99 8.95
N SER A 72 -1.93 -8.91 8.06
CA SER A 72 -2.02 -10.33 8.35
C SER A 72 -0.70 -10.94 8.80
N GLU A 73 0.43 -10.28 8.55
CA GLU A 73 1.75 -10.85 8.80
C GLU A 73 2.76 -9.82 9.30
N CYS A 74 3.62 -10.28 10.21
CA CYS A 74 4.83 -9.60 10.61
C CYS A 74 6.05 -10.27 10.02
N ILE A 75 6.90 -9.44 9.42
CA ILE A 75 8.16 -9.87 8.84
C ILE A 75 9.28 -9.24 9.67
N GLY A 76 10.25 -10.07 10.08
CA GLY A 76 11.49 -9.63 10.74
C GLY A 76 11.60 -9.91 12.24
N ALA A 77 10.49 -9.89 12.99
CA ALA A 77 10.49 -10.24 14.42
C ALA A 77 9.21 -10.97 14.84
N GLU A 78 9.25 -11.65 15.99
CA GLU A 78 8.04 -12.14 16.63
C GLU A 78 7.20 -10.94 17.05
N CYS A 79 6.01 -10.85 16.48
CA CYS A 79 5.06 -9.81 16.78
C CYS A 79 3.69 -10.41 17.05
N ASN A 80 2.84 -9.65 17.71
CA ASN A 80 1.42 -9.85 17.78
C ASN A 80 0.71 -8.53 17.44
N ILE A 81 -0.31 -8.59 16.60
CA ILE A 81 -1.12 -7.42 16.23
C ILE A 81 -2.55 -7.73 16.67
N SER A 82 -3.11 -6.84 17.47
CA SER A 82 -4.51 -6.91 17.89
C SER A 82 -5.17 -5.54 17.77
N PHE A 83 -6.49 -5.53 17.76
CA PHE A 83 -7.26 -4.30 17.85
C PHE A 83 -7.65 -4.06 19.31
N VAL A 84 -7.53 -2.82 19.77
CA VAL A 84 -7.97 -2.40 21.10
C VAL A 84 -8.74 -1.09 20.99
N GLU A 85 -9.84 -0.99 21.74
CA GLU A 85 -10.56 0.27 21.90
C GLU A 85 -9.90 1.10 23.00
N THR A 86 -9.73 2.40 22.76
CA THR A 86 -9.11 3.35 23.69
C THR A 86 -9.94 4.62 23.79
N ASP A 87 -9.59 5.53 24.71
CA ASP A 87 -10.22 6.86 24.80
C ASP A 87 -10.04 7.70 23.52
N TYR A 88 -9.12 7.31 22.65
CA TYR A 88 -8.84 7.95 21.36
C TYR A 88 -9.50 7.22 20.17
N GLY A 89 -10.33 6.21 20.45
CA GLY A 89 -10.94 5.31 19.46
C GLY A 89 -10.12 4.03 19.25
N GLY A 90 -10.46 3.32 18.17
CA GLY A 90 -9.80 2.08 17.77
C GLY A 90 -8.32 2.26 17.41
N MET A 91 -7.46 1.49 18.07
CA MET A 91 -6.01 1.48 17.83
C MET A 91 -5.50 0.06 17.57
N TRP A 92 -4.44 -0.06 16.78
CA TRP A 92 -3.64 -1.28 16.73
C TRP A 92 -2.77 -1.36 17.98
N ARG A 93 -2.84 -2.50 18.67
CA ARG A 93 -1.86 -2.92 19.67
C ARG A 93 -0.86 -3.86 18.99
N ILE A 94 0.34 -3.36 18.79
CA ILE A 94 1.44 -4.07 18.15
C ILE A 94 2.47 -4.38 19.22
N GLU A 95 2.59 -5.66 19.56
CA GLU A 95 3.55 -6.19 20.52
C GLU A 95 4.69 -6.83 19.75
N MET A 96 5.94 -6.49 20.08
CA MET A 96 7.13 -6.93 19.36
C MET A 96 8.19 -7.35 20.37
N SER A 97 8.78 -8.52 20.19
CA SER A 97 9.80 -9.01 21.11
C SER A 97 11.06 -8.14 21.07
N LYS A 98 11.45 -7.66 19.88
CA LYS A 98 12.66 -6.85 19.69
C LYS A 98 12.61 -6.01 18.42
N ILE A 99 12.99 -4.73 18.54
CA ILE A 99 13.22 -3.83 17.39
C ILE A 99 14.54 -3.07 17.53
N GLY A 100 15.03 -2.56 16.41
CA GLY A 100 16.27 -1.80 16.29
C GLY A 100 16.45 -1.33 14.85
N ARG A 101 17.56 -0.66 14.54
CA ARG A 101 17.87 -0.21 13.18
C ARG A 101 18.90 -1.15 12.56
N MET A 102 18.55 -1.77 11.43
CA MET A 102 19.55 -2.45 10.60
C MET A 102 20.44 -1.39 9.93
N LEU A 103 21.59 -1.11 10.54
CA LEU A 103 22.66 -0.38 9.88
C LEU A 103 23.34 -1.34 8.90
N GLY A 104 22.82 -1.38 7.66
CA GLY A 104 23.47 -1.91 6.47
C GLY A 104 23.93 -3.38 6.53
N GLN A 105 23.11 -4.30 6.02
CA GLN A 105 23.66 -5.48 5.35
C GLN A 105 22.73 -6.03 4.28
N GLU A 106 23.35 -6.39 3.17
CA GLU A 106 22.76 -6.76 1.90
C GLU A 106 21.95 -8.07 1.94
N VAL A 107 21.04 -8.13 0.97
CA VAL A 107 20.22 -9.25 0.52
C VAL A 107 21.04 -10.55 0.45
N GLY A 108 20.68 -11.53 1.28
CA GLY A 108 21.18 -12.88 1.11
C GLY A 108 21.01 -13.75 2.35
N VAL A 109 20.06 -14.67 2.28
CA VAL A 109 19.90 -15.84 3.17
C VAL A 109 19.24 -15.57 4.53
N SER A 110 18.01 -16.10 4.63
CA SER A 110 17.24 -16.42 5.82
C SER A 110 18.07 -16.54 7.12
N ARG A 111 17.90 -15.57 8.03
CA ARG A 111 18.05 -15.71 9.48
C ARG A 111 17.35 -14.53 10.16
N LYS A 112 16.39 -14.85 11.03
CA LYS A 112 15.72 -13.91 11.94
C LYS A 112 16.77 -13.13 12.73
N ILE A 113 17.11 -11.93 12.28
CA ILE A 113 18.02 -11.02 12.98
C ILE A 113 17.29 -9.69 12.94
N GLY A 114 16.95 -9.19 14.13
CA GLY A 114 15.99 -8.12 14.28
C GLY A 114 16.38 -6.82 13.59
N GLY A 115 15.45 -5.90 13.66
CA GLY A 115 15.67 -4.50 13.31
C GLY A 115 14.80 -4.13 12.12
N THR A 116 13.65 -3.54 12.43
CA THR A 116 12.49 -3.28 11.57
C THR A 116 11.44 -4.40 11.65
N VAL A 117 10.28 -4.10 12.25
CA VAL A 117 9.08 -4.93 12.08
C VAL A 117 8.31 -4.37 10.91
N VAL A 118 8.10 -5.22 9.90
CA VAL A 118 7.31 -4.87 8.73
C VAL A 118 5.98 -5.59 8.81
N LEU A 119 4.90 -4.82 8.86
CA LEU A 119 3.54 -5.29 8.67
C LEU A 119 3.20 -5.09 7.20
N ALA A 120 2.94 -6.17 6.49
CA ALA A 120 2.53 -6.11 5.10
C ALA A 120 1.10 -6.66 4.98
N GLN A 121 0.29 -6.03 4.14
CA GLN A 121 -0.83 -6.77 3.56
C GLN A 121 -0.25 -7.71 2.50
N PRO A 122 -0.60 -9.02 2.53
CA PRO A 122 -0.24 -9.92 1.46
C PRO A 122 -0.82 -9.34 0.18
N PHE A 123 -0.13 -9.59 -0.93
CA PHE A 123 -0.72 -9.33 -2.22
C PHE A 123 -2.04 -10.10 -2.32
N ILE A 124 -3.17 -9.39 -2.33
CA ILE A 124 -4.48 -10.00 -2.54
C ILE A 124 -4.78 -9.86 -4.03
N PRO A 125 -4.64 -10.95 -4.82
CA PRO A 125 -5.04 -10.91 -6.22
C PRO A 125 -6.53 -10.52 -6.32
N ASN A 126 -6.86 -9.72 -7.34
CA ASN A 126 -8.19 -9.15 -7.60
C ASN A 126 -8.64 -7.99 -6.69
N ARG A 127 -7.76 -7.36 -5.89
CA ARG A 127 -8.11 -6.06 -5.27
C ARG A 127 -7.82 -4.91 -6.26
N PRO A 128 -8.73 -3.93 -6.37
CA PRO A 128 -8.46 -2.73 -7.15
C PRO A 128 -7.26 -1.97 -6.57
N PRO A 129 -6.52 -1.20 -7.39
CA PRO A 129 -5.42 -0.38 -6.92
C PRO A 129 -5.87 0.56 -5.79
N ILE A 130 -5.04 0.72 -4.76
CA ILE A 130 -5.34 1.60 -3.63
C ILE A 130 -5.27 3.06 -4.08
N ASP A 131 -6.37 3.80 -3.96
CA ASP A 131 -6.33 5.26 -4.05
C ASP A 131 -5.64 5.84 -2.80
N LEU A 132 -4.52 6.54 -3.01
CA LEU A 132 -3.65 7.06 -1.95
C LEU A 132 -4.33 8.18 -1.15
N PHE A 133 -5.28 8.89 -1.77
CA PHE A 133 -6.06 9.96 -1.16
C PHE A 133 -7.22 9.44 -0.31
N SER A 134 -7.63 8.20 -0.55
CA SER A 134 -8.68 7.51 0.21
C SER A 134 -8.16 6.86 1.50
N ILE A 135 -6.84 6.89 1.74
CA ILE A 135 -6.22 6.47 2.99
C ILE A 135 -6.33 7.62 4.00
N ASN A 136 -6.87 7.37 5.19
CA ASN A 136 -7.06 8.42 6.20
C ASN A 136 -6.49 8.02 7.55
N ILE A 137 -5.91 9.02 8.22
CA ILE A 137 -5.53 9.03 9.64
C ILE A 137 -5.80 10.45 10.15
N HIS A 138 -6.69 10.57 11.13
CA HIS A 138 -7.17 11.86 11.62
C HIS A 138 -6.49 12.24 12.95
N PRO A 139 -6.30 13.54 13.26
CA PRO A 139 -6.47 14.73 12.41
C PRO A 139 -5.19 15.20 11.68
N ALA A 140 -5.36 15.87 10.53
CA ALA A 140 -4.31 16.64 9.87
C ALA A 140 -4.36 18.11 10.30
N LEU A 141 -3.23 18.68 10.73
CA LEU A 141 -3.14 20.04 11.28
C LEU A 141 -2.75 21.10 10.25
N ARG A 142 -1.90 20.74 9.28
CA ARG A 142 -1.43 21.64 8.22
C ARG A 142 -1.27 20.86 6.93
N VAL A 143 -1.73 21.41 5.82
CA VAL A 143 -1.66 20.78 4.50
C VAL A 143 -1.00 21.76 3.53
N GLU A 144 -0.01 21.27 2.81
CA GLU A 144 0.67 21.97 1.73
C GLU A 144 0.55 21.14 0.47
N GLU A 145 0.11 21.78 -0.62
CA GLU A 145 -0.04 21.13 -1.91
C GLU A 145 0.84 21.83 -2.94
N ASN A 146 1.56 21.03 -3.73
CA ASN A 146 2.40 21.51 -4.81
C ASN A 146 2.03 20.78 -6.09
N ARG A 147 1.85 21.53 -7.17
CA ARG A 147 1.51 21.04 -8.51
C ARG A 147 2.54 21.58 -9.48
N SER A 148 3.05 20.73 -10.37
CA SER A 148 3.89 21.21 -11.47
C SER A 148 3.09 22.11 -12.41
N GLU A 149 3.77 23.03 -13.11
CA GLU A 149 3.13 23.98 -14.04
C GLU A 149 2.30 23.29 -15.13
N ASN A 150 2.75 22.11 -15.59
CA ASN A 150 2.04 21.29 -16.57
C ASN A 150 0.98 20.34 -15.94
N GLY A 151 0.80 20.36 -14.61
CA GLY A 151 -0.15 19.53 -13.87
C GLY A 151 0.14 18.03 -13.89
N ARG A 152 1.32 17.60 -14.36
CA ARG A 152 1.72 16.19 -14.42
C ARG A 152 2.11 15.63 -13.05
N TYR A 153 2.73 16.44 -12.20
CA TYR A 153 3.21 16.04 -10.89
C TYR A 153 2.38 16.73 -9.82
N TYR A 154 2.00 15.97 -8.79
CA TYR A 154 1.29 16.49 -7.64
C TYR A 154 1.92 15.92 -6.37
N THR A 155 2.18 16.79 -5.42
CA THR A 155 2.67 16.42 -4.09
C THR A 155 1.81 17.09 -3.04
N LYS A 156 1.30 16.31 -2.08
CA LYS A 156 0.59 16.80 -0.90
C LYS A 156 1.38 16.41 0.34
N THR A 157 1.78 17.39 1.13
CA THR A 157 2.45 17.18 2.42
C THR A 157 1.51 17.66 3.53
N ALA A 158 1.20 16.79 4.48
CA ALA A 158 0.39 17.12 5.64
C ALA A 158 1.18 16.87 6.93
N SER A 159 1.05 17.76 7.90
CA SER A 159 1.46 17.50 9.28
C SER A 159 0.28 16.89 10.02
N ILE A 160 0.48 15.70 10.59
CA ILE A 160 -0.57 14.90 11.22
C ILE A 160 -0.18 14.68 12.68
N THR A 161 -1.09 14.95 13.61
CA THR A 161 -0.88 14.68 15.03
C THR A 161 -1.78 13.54 15.47
N VAL A 162 -1.18 12.50 16.03
CA VAL A 162 -1.87 11.27 16.42
C VAL A 162 -1.55 10.90 17.87
N PRO A 163 -2.52 10.34 18.61
CA PRO A 163 -2.24 9.74 19.92
C PRO A 163 -1.48 8.44 19.72
N VAL A 164 -0.40 8.26 20.49
CA VAL A 164 0.44 7.06 20.46
C VAL A 164 0.79 6.68 21.89
N CYS A 165 0.79 5.39 22.20
CA CYS A 165 1.40 4.87 23.42
C CYS A 165 2.52 3.91 23.04
N VAL A 166 3.71 4.11 23.60
CA VAL A 166 4.82 3.19 23.37
C VAL A 166 5.47 2.81 24.70
N ASN A 167 5.64 1.52 24.94
CA ASN A 167 6.33 0.98 26.11
C ASN A 167 7.38 -0.03 25.64
N TYR A 168 8.57 -0.03 26.22
CA TYR A 168 9.68 -0.91 25.84
C TYR A 168 10.72 -1.00 26.95
N ASP A 169 11.55 -2.03 26.88
CA ASP A 169 12.74 -2.19 27.70
C ASP A 169 13.99 -1.78 26.92
N GLY A 170 14.83 -0.94 27.54
CA GLY A 170 16.06 -0.41 26.95
C GLY A 170 16.16 1.12 27.00
N ASN A 171 17.28 1.64 26.50
CA ASN A 171 17.68 3.05 26.65
C ASN A 171 17.50 3.89 25.37
N THR A 172 16.71 3.45 24.38
CA THR A 172 16.42 4.31 23.22
C THR A 172 15.59 5.51 23.65
N THR A 173 15.79 6.63 22.96
CA THR A 173 14.91 7.80 23.09
C THR A 173 13.88 7.87 21.98
N THR A 174 14.07 7.13 20.87
CA THR A 174 13.29 7.36 19.65
C THR A 174 12.84 6.05 19.00
N VAL A 175 11.52 5.91 18.85
CA VAL A 175 10.86 4.89 18.02
C VAL A 175 10.27 5.59 16.80
N LYS A 176 10.58 5.09 15.60
CA LYS A 176 10.06 5.62 14.35
C LYS A 176 9.03 4.65 13.76
N VAL A 177 7.87 5.21 13.45
CA VAL A 177 6.76 4.53 12.81
C VAL A 177 6.60 5.08 11.40
N LYS A 178 6.54 4.21 10.40
CA LYS A 178 6.41 4.60 8.99
C LYS A 178 5.34 3.77 8.29
N LEU A 179 4.41 4.43 7.59
CA LEU A 179 3.57 3.80 6.57
C LEU A 179 4.14 4.14 5.20
N LEU A 180 4.28 3.15 4.33
CA LEU A 180 4.59 3.30 2.91
C LEU A 180 3.52 2.58 2.09
N VAL A 181 2.84 3.32 1.23
CA VAL A 181 1.92 2.77 0.24
C VAL A 181 2.38 3.16 -1.14
N GLN A 182 2.52 2.17 -2.03
CA GLN A 182 2.80 2.39 -3.44
C GLN A 182 1.59 1.95 -4.24
N SER A 183 1.17 2.78 -5.19
CA SER A 183 0.01 2.50 -6.02
C SER A 183 0.20 2.91 -7.47
N GLY A 184 -0.41 2.13 -8.37
CA GLY A 184 -0.28 2.23 -9.82
C GLY A 184 1.04 1.66 -10.36
N LEU A 185 1.00 1.17 -11.60
CA LEU A 185 2.21 0.84 -12.38
C LEU A 185 2.39 1.82 -13.52
N ASN A 186 3.65 2.00 -13.91
CA ASN A 186 4.01 2.77 -15.09
C ASN A 186 3.58 1.97 -16.32
N ASN A 187 2.45 2.34 -16.91
CA ASN A 187 1.85 1.55 -17.97
C ASN A 187 2.39 2.01 -19.32
N ILE A 188 3.36 1.28 -19.87
CA ILE A 188 4.08 1.62 -21.11
C ILE A 188 3.12 1.71 -22.33
N LEU A 189 1.93 1.12 -22.24
CA LEU A 189 0.98 1.03 -23.38
C LEU A 189 -0.37 1.71 -23.15
N GLY A 190 -0.65 2.33 -21.99
CA GLY A 190 -1.89 3.08 -21.73
C GLY A 190 -3.22 2.30 -21.82
N LEU A 191 -3.17 0.99 -22.08
CA LEU A 191 -4.32 0.13 -22.37
C LEU A 191 -4.89 -0.60 -21.15
N ILE A 192 -4.30 -0.42 -19.97
CA ILE A 192 -4.68 -1.16 -18.76
C ILE A 192 -5.31 -0.21 -17.73
N PRO A 193 -6.60 -0.39 -17.38
CA PRO A 193 -7.35 0.48 -16.48
C PRO A 193 -7.02 0.28 -14.98
N ALA A 194 -6.01 -0.51 -14.63
CA ALA A 194 -5.74 -0.95 -13.27
C ALA A 194 -4.83 -0.03 -12.44
N SER A 195 -4.59 1.20 -12.91
CA SER A 195 -3.96 2.26 -12.11
C SER A 195 -5.04 3.10 -11.43
N PRO A 196 -4.80 3.57 -10.18
CA PRO A 196 -5.77 4.36 -9.44
C PRO A 196 -6.07 5.68 -10.18
N LYS A 197 -7.26 6.24 -9.93
CA LYS A 197 -7.67 7.53 -10.48
C LYS A 197 -7.88 8.54 -9.36
N HIS A 198 -7.40 9.75 -9.57
CA HIS A 198 -7.69 10.91 -8.73
C HIS A 198 -8.05 12.08 -9.66
N ASP A 199 -9.08 12.85 -9.33
CA ASP A 199 -9.61 13.92 -10.20
C ASP A 199 -9.91 13.47 -11.65
N GLY A 200 -10.35 12.21 -11.80
CA GLY A 200 -10.66 11.61 -13.11
C GLY A 200 -9.44 11.21 -13.95
N ARG A 201 -8.21 11.43 -13.47
CA ARG A 201 -6.96 11.11 -14.15
C ARG A 201 -6.28 9.90 -13.53
N VAL A 202 -5.72 9.05 -14.38
CA VAL A 202 -4.93 7.90 -13.94
C VAL A 202 -3.59 8.39 -13.40
N TYR A 203 -3.11 7.81 -12.32
CA TYR A 203 -1.81 8.18 -11.75
C TYR A 203 -1.02 6.97 -11.24
N THR A 204 0.28 7.18 -11.07
CA THR A 204 1.16 6.32 -10.25
C THR A 204 1.74 7.15 -9.12
N GLY A 205 2.00 6.55 -7.97
CA GLY A 205 2.52 7.33 -6.86
C GLY A 205 2.77 6.56 -5.59
N THR A 206 3.15 7.34 -4.58
CA THR A 206 3.49 6.86 -3.25
C THR A 206 2.84 7.73 -2.19
N ARG A 207 2.45 7.10 -1.08
CA ARG A 207 2.15 7.75 0.19
C ARG A 207 3.16 7.29 1.22
N GLU A 208 3.75 8.23 1.94
CA GLU A 208 4.67 7.97 3.03
C GLU A 208 4.26 8.79 4.26
N ASP A 209 3.92 8.10 5.35
CA ASP A 209 3.60 8.74 6.62
C ASP A 209 4.69 8.38 7.64
N VAL A 210 5.32 9.36 8.28
CA VAL A 210 6.46 9.16 9.20
C VAL A 210 6.20 9.87 10.51
N PHE A 211 6.27 9.11 11.60
CA PHE A 211 6.12 9.59 12.98
C PHE A 211 7.36 9.22 13.79
N LYS A 212 7.85 10.15 14.59
CA LYS A 212 8.94 9.92 15.55
C LYS A 212 8.39 10.07 16.96
N VAL A 213 8.46 9.00 17.73
CA VAL A 213 8.00 8.93 19.12
C VAL A 213 9.23 9.04 20.01
N ASP A 214 9.44 10.24 20.54
CA ASP A 214 10.65 10.58 21.32
C ASP A 214 10.43 10.42 22.85
N PHE A 215 9.46 9.60 23.25
CA PHE A 215 9.08 9.39 24.65
C PHE A 215 8.61 7.95 24.90
N LYS A 216 8.65 7.54 26.16
CA LYS A 216 8.03 6.31 26.68
C LYS A 216 6.72 6.67 27.40
N GLY A 217 5.66 5.92 27.16
CA GLY A 217 4.31 6.18 27.66
C GLY A 217 3.34 6.64 26.57
N CYS A 218 2.24 7.26 26.97
CA CYS A 218 1.21 7.77 26.07
C CYS A 218 1.35 9.28 25.84
N GLY A 219 1.15 9.72 24.60
CA GLY A 219 1.19 11.13 24.23
C GLY A 219 0.84 11.36 22.77
N ASN A 220 0.75 12.64 22.38
CA ASN A 220 0.51 13.01 21.00
C ASN A 220 1.83 13.16 20.24
N VAL A 221 1.90 12.56 19.06
CA VAL A 221 3.05 12.60 18.17
C VAL A 221 2.67 13.31 16.88
N THR A 222 3.48 14.27 16.46
CA THR A 222 3.31 14.94 15.18
C THR A 222 4.25 14.34 14.15
N GLY A 223 3.67 13.77 13.10
CA GLY A 223 4.37 13.22 11.95
C GLY A 223 4.13 14.01 10.67
N ILE A 224 4.73 13.52 9.59
CA ILE A 224 4.59 14.05 8.24
C ILE A 224 3.98 12.96 7.37
N SER A 225 2.88 13.28 6.69
CA SER A 225 2.32 12.48 5.59
C SER A 225 2.64 13.15 4.26
N ARG A 226 3.16 12.39 3.31
CA ARG A 226 3.48 12.88 1.96
C ARG A 226 2.86 11.94 0.93
N ILE A 227 1.99 12.50 0.09
CA ILE A 227 1.51 11.86 -1.13
C ILE A 227 2.28 12.48 -2.30
N SER A 228 2.85 11.66 -3.17
CA SER A 228 3.52 12.08 -4.41
C SER A 228 2.97 11.25 -5.56
N ILE A 229 2.40 11.90 -6.57
CA ILE A 229 1.82 11.24 -7.73
C ILE A 229 2.32 11.85 -9.04
N VAL A 230 2.31 11.01 -10.07
CA VAL A 230 2.54 11.35 -11.47
C VAL A 230 1.31 10.93 -12.25
N TYR A 231 0.61 11.92 -12.82
CA TYR A 231 -0.50 11.65 -13.73
C TYR A 231 0.03 11.08 -15.06
N GLN A 232 -0.70 10.09 -15.59
CA GLN A 232 -0.43 9.42 -16.87
C GLN A 232 -1.20 10.08 -18.02
#